data_AF-A0A841E362-F1
#
_entry.id   AF-A0A841E362-F1
#
_cell.length_a   1.000
_cell.length_b   1.000
_cell.length_c   1.000
_cell.angle_alpha   90.00
_cell.angle_beta   90.00
_cell.angle_gamma   90.00
#
_symmetry.space_group_name_H-M   'P 1'
#
loop_
_entity.id
_entity.type
_entity.pdbx_description
1 polymer ?
#
loop_
_entity_poly.entity_id
_entity_poly.type
_entity_poly.pdbx_seq_one_letter_code
_entity_poly.pdbx_strand_id
1 'polypeptide(L)'
;MQEQLTDALRALKARMEAFLAARVTTKDDDWADSIGRAVSMQAAADDVVRAVVQQARQNGATWQVIGDALGVSRQAAFQRYGKPIDPRTGEPMNTTPLSGAAELAASTIEDLASGQWTRVTEQFDPTMRDALSEDALAAAWAQVVGLSGAFEGPGEPEATRVGDVTITNTPLSFEAGDYTARIAFRDDRTIAGLHILEGQMS
;
A
#
# COMPACT_ATOMS: atom_id res chain seq x y z
N MET A 1 19.58 5.27 -15.93
CA MET A 1 19.78 4.91 -14.50
C MET A 1 20.70 5.86 -13.73
N GLN A 2 21.88 6.26 -14.24
CA GLN A 2 22.50 7.55 -13.82
C GLN A 2 21.51 8.72 -13.99
N GLU A 3 20.65 8.59 -15.00
CA GLU A 3 19.46 9.39 -15.25
C GLU A 3 18.51 9.47 -14.03
N GLN A 4 18.22 8.37 -13.31
CA GLN A 4 17.29 8.41 -12.16
C GLN A 4 17.82 9.25 -10.99
N LEU A 5 19.12 9.13 -10.67
CA LEU A 5 19.75 9.99 -9.66
C LEU A 5 19.78 11.45 -10.13
N THR A 6 20.09 11.68 -11.41
CA THR A 6 20.15 13.02 -11.99
C THR A 6 18.77 13.69 -12.02
N ASP A 7 17.71 12.94 -12.30
CA ASP A 7 16.33 13.40 -12.30
C ASP A 7 15.84 13.69 -10.89
N ALA A 8 16.15 12.82 -9.91
CA ALA A 8 15.85 13.06 -8.50
C ALA A 8 16.53 14.34 -8.00
N LEU A 9 17.81 14.54 -8.33
CA LEU A 9 18.55 15.76 -7.98
C LEU A 9 17.96 17.01 -8.65
N ARG A 10 17.54 16.92 -9.92
CA ARG A 10 16.87 18.02 -10.63
C ARG A 10 15.52 18.36 -9.97
N ALA A 11 14.76 17.35 -9.58
CA ALA A 11 13.48 17.50 -8.90
C ALA A 11 13.61 18.16 -7.51
N LEU A 12 14.67 17.82 -6.76
CA LEU A 12 15.00 18.48 -5.50
C LEU A 12 15.41 19.94 -5.72
N LYS A 13 16.27 20.21 -6.71
CA LYS A 13 16.68 21.58 -7.08
C LYS A 13 15.48 22.46 -7.40
N ALA A 14 14.55 21.97 -8.22
CA ALA A 14 13.34 22.71 -8.60
C ALA A 14 12.46 23.06 -7.38
N ARG A 15 12.32 22.12 -6.42
CA ARG A 15 11.54 22.38 -5.18
C ARG A 15 12.22 23.39 -4.27
N MET A 16 13.55 23.34 -4.13
CA MET A 16 14.31 24.36 -3.38
C MET A 16 14.16 25.74 -4.01
N GLU A 17 14.29 25.85 -5.34
CA GLU A 17 14.10 27.11 -6.06
C GLU A 17 12.68 27.65 -5.91
N ALA A 18 11.66 26.79 -5.99
CA ALA A 18 10.27 27.18 -5.78
C ALA A 18 10.01 27.66 -4.34
N PHE A 19 10.65 27.05 -3.34
CA PHE A 19 10.54 27.49 -1.95
C PHE A 19 11.20 28.86 -1.72
N LEU A 20 12.40 29.07 -2.27
CA LEU A 20 13.09 30.37 -2.20
C LEU A 20 12.28 31.47 -2.90
N ALA A 21 11.72 31.19 -4.08
CA ALA A 21 10.88 32.14 -4.80
C ALA A 21 9.60 32.50 -4.04
N ALA A 22 8.94 31.50 -3.41
CA ALA A 22 7.76 31.72 -2.59
C ALA A 22 8.08 32.65 -1.40
N ARG A 23 9.19 32.41 -0.68
CA ARG A 23 9.60 33.24 0.46
C ARG A 23 9.85 34.72 0.12
N VAL A 24 10.21 35.03 -1.13
CA VAL A 24 10.40 36.41 -1.62
C VAL A 24 9.07 37.10 -1.95
N THR A 25 8.01 36.33 -2.21
CA THR A 25 6.72 36.83 -2.71
C THR A 25 5.56 36.69 -1.72
N THR A 26 5.69 35.86 -0.68
CA THR A 26 4.66 35.64 0.33
C THR A 26 4.59 36.74 1.38
N LYS A 27 3.37 37.12 1.77
CA LYS A 27 3.06 37.95 2.95
C LYS A 27 3.23 37.08 4.21
N ASP A 28 3.67 37.67 5.33
CA ASP A 28 4.22 37.02 6.54
C ASP A 28 3.40 35.90 7.24
N ASP A 29 2.18 35.55 6.80
CA ASP A 29 1.27 34.66 7.55
C ASP A 29 0.84 33.35 6.87
N ASP A 30 1.37 32.98 5.69
CA ASP A 30 1.06 31.68 5.07
C ASP A 30 1.99 30.54 5.55
N TRP A 31 1.84 30.21 6.83
CA TRP A 31 2.59 29.14 7.49
C TRP A 31 2.24 27.76 6.95
N ALA A 32 0.99 27.54 6.54
CA ALA A 32 0.54 26.28 5.99
C ALA A 32 1.18 25.97 4.63
N ASP A 33 1.22 26.93 3.71
CA ASP A 33 1.94 26.77 2.43
C ASP A 33 3.44 26.58 2.65
N SER A 34 4.02 27.31 3.59
CA SER A 34 5.44 27.16 3.97
C SER A 34 5.78 25.76 4.47
N ILE A 35 4.93 25.19 5.35
CA ILE A 35 5.08 23.81 5.85
C ILE A 35 4.90 22.81 4.70
N GLY A 36 3.87 22.97 3.86
CA GLY A 36 3.62 22.08 2.72
C GLY A 36 4.80 22.02 1.74
N ARG A 37 5.44 23.16 1.47
CA ARG A 37 6.65 23.22 0.63
C ARG A 37 7.85 22.55 1.28
N ALA A 38 8.05 22.73 2.59
CA ALA A 38 9.13 22.06 3.32
C ALA A 38 8.96 20.53 3.31
N VAL A 39 7.74 20.02 3.49
CA VAL A 39 7.42 18.59 3.38
C VAL A 39 7.68 18.07 1.96
N SER A 40 7.32 18.83 0.93
CA SER A 40 7.63 18.48 -0.47
C SER A 40 9.14 18.41 -0.74
N MET A 41 9.93 19.31 -0.14
CA MET A 41 11.40 19.26 -0.20
C MET A 41 11.96 18.01 0.50
N GLN A 42 11.41 17.65 1.66
CA GLN A 42 11.80 16.44 2.37
C GLN A 42 11.52 15.18 1.53
N ALA A 43 10.34 15.09 0.92
CA ALA A 43 9.99 13.97 0.04
C ALA A 43 10.97 13.83 -1.15
N ALA A 44 11.33 14.95 -1.80
CA ALA A 44 12.29 14.92 -2.90
C ALA A 44 13.72 14.59 -2.44
N ALA A 45 14.11 14.99 -1.23
CA ALA A 45 15.39 14.59 -0.65
C ALA A 45 15.40 13.08 -0.35
N ASP A 46 14.31 12.52 0.16
CA ASP A 46 14.15 11.07 0.38
C ASP A 46 14.26 10.28 -0.93
N ASP A 47 13.73 10.80 -2.04
CA ASP A 47 13.88 10.20 -3.38
C ASP A 47 15.34 10.19 -3.85
N VAL A 48 16.09 11.26 -3.61
CA VAL A 48 17.54 11.30 -3.89
C VAL A 48 18.28 10.23 -3.07
N VAL A 49 18.00 10.12 -1.77
CA VAL A 49 18.59 9.09 -0.91
C VAL A 49 18.28 7.70 -1.44
N ARG A 50 17.03 7.44 -1.84
CA ARG A 50 16.62 6.17 -2.44
C ARG A 50 17.41 5.88 -3.73
N ALA A 51 17.56 6.85 -4.62
CA ALA A 51 18.31 6.70 -5.86
C ALA A 51 19.81 6.40 -5.61
N VAL A 52 20.42 7.08 -4.64
CA VAL A 52 21.81 6.83 -4.23
C VAL A 52 21.98 5.43 -3.64
N VAL A 53 21.08 5.00 -2.76
CA VAL A 53 21.12 3.64 -2.17
C VAL A 53 20.98 2.57 -3.26
N GLN A 54 20.08 2.76 -4.22
CA GLN A 54 19.92 1.84 -5.36
C GLN A 54 21.20 1.77 -6.21
N GLN A 55 21.80 2.91 -6.52
CA GLN A 55 23.07 2.98 -7.25
C GLN A 55 24.21 2.29 -6.47
N ALA A 56 24.31 2.51 -5.17
CA ALA A 56 25.31 1.87 -4.31
C ALA A 56 25.14 0.33 -4.31
N ARG A 57 23.90 -0.17 -4.21
CA ARG A 57 23.61 -1.61 -4.29
C ARG A 57 24.05 -2.22 -5.63
N GLN A 58 23.83 -1.53 -6.74
CA GLN A 58 24.22 -1.99 -8.08
C GLN A 58 25.75 -2.03 -8.25
N ASN A 59 26.46 -1.11 -7.61
CA ASN A 59 27.93 -1.07 -7.57
C ASN A 59 28.53 -2.06 -6.54
N GLY A 60 27.71 -2.94 -5.95
CA GLY A 60 28.16 -4.00 -5.05
C GLY A 60 28.22 -3.63 -3.57
N ALA A 61 27.76 -2.43 -3.16
CA ALA A 61 27.73 -2.07 -1.74
C ALA A 61 26.80 -3.01 -0.96
N THR A 62 27.24 -3.47 0.20
CA THR A 62 26.44 -4.35 1.07
C THR A 62 25.44 -3.53 1.90
N TRP A 63 24.37 -4.19 2.37
CA TRP A 63 23.42 -3.54 3.29
C TRP A 63 24.05 -3.10 4.60
N GLN A 64 25.17 -3.70 5.00
CA GLN A 64 25.95 -3.24 6.15
C GLN A 64 26.52 -1.85 5.89
N VAL A 65 27.27 -1.69 4.78
CA VAL A 65 27.86 -0.40 4.38
C VAL A 65 26.81 0.68 4.21
N ILE A 66 25.66 0.33 3.62
CA ILE A 66 24.53 1.26 3.43
C ILE A 66 23.91 1.65 4.77
N GLY A 67 23.70 0.69 5.69
CA GLY A 67 23.20 0.98 7.04
C GLY A 67 24.12 1.92 7.81
N ASP A 68 25.43 1.62 7.80
CA ASP A 68 26.44 2.43 8.47
C ASP A 68 26.45 3.87 7.93
N ALA A 69 26.35 4.04 6.60
CA ALA A 69 26.29 5.37 5.96
C ALA A 69 24.98 6.14 6.26
N LEU A 70 23.87 5.43 6.44
CA LEU A 70 22.57 6.00 6.79
C LEU A 70 22.40 6.25 8.31
N GLY A 71 23.34 5.78 9.13
CA GLY A 71 23.23 5.84 10.59
C GLY A 71 22.15 4.91 11.17
N VAL A 72 21.80 3.84 10.45
CA VAL A 72 20.77 2.86 10.87
C VAL A 72 21.34 1.44 10.83
N SER A 73 20.65 0.49 11.47
CA SER A 73 21.08 -0.90 11.38
C SER A 73 20.98 -1.45 9.95
N ARG A 74 21.80 -2.45 9.62
CA ARG A 74 21.72 -3.19 8.33
C ARG A 74 20.28 -3.63 8.02
N GLN A 75 19.57 -4.14 9.02
CA GLN A 75 18.21 -4.62 8.87
C GLN A 75 17.24 -3.48 8.57
N ALA A 76 17.37 -2.34 9.26
CA ALA A 76 16.56 -1.15 9.01
C ALA A 76 16.81 -0.58 7.60
N ALA A 77 18.08 -0.58 7.14
CA ALA A 77 18.42 -0.17 5.78
C ALA A 77 17.80 -1.11 4.72
N PHE A 78 17.88 -2.43 4.93
CA PHE A 78 17.27 -3.41 4.02
C PHE A 78 15.75 -3.27 3.96
N GLN A 79 15.08 -3.10 5.11
CA GLN A 79 13.64 -2.91 5.14
C GLN A 79 13.19 -1.62 4.45
N ARG A 80 13.94 -0.51 4.63
CA ARG A 80 13.56 0.81 4.08
C ARG A 80 13.89 0.98 2.60
N TYR A 81 14.95 0.35 2.11
CA TYR A 81 15.49 0.60 0.76
C TYR A 81 15.73 -0.66 -0.08
N GLY A 82 15.59 -1.86 0.49
CA GLY A 82 15.68 -3.10 -0.25
C GLY A 82 14.47 -3.33 -1.15
N LYS A 83 14.71 -3.99 -2.28
CA LYS A 83 13.64 -4.71 -2.97
C LYS A 83 13.52 -6.06 -2.26
N PRO A 84 12.33 -6.50 -1.83
CA PRO A 84 12.15 -7.88 -1.38
C PRO A 84 12.65 -8.78 -2.51
N ILE A 85 13.61 -9.65 -2.19
CA ILE A 85 14.09 -10.69 -3.11
C ILE A 85 13.40 -11.95 -2.63
N ASP A 86 12.81 -12.71 -3.55
CA ASP A 86 12.27 -14.02 -3.20
C ASP A 86 13.44 -14.92 -2.75
N PRO A 87 13.46 -15.38 -1.48
CA PRO A 87 14.58 -16.16 -0.95
C PRO A 87 14.71 -17.56 -1.58
N ARG A 88 13.69 -18.05 -2.31
CA ARG A 88 13.75 -19.33 -3.05
C ARG A 88 14.36 -19.21 -4.44
N THR A 89 14.20 -18.07 -5.09
CA THR A 89 14.52 -17.91 -6.52
C THR A 89 15.62 -16.89 -6.78
N GLY A 90 15.86 -15.96 -5.85
CA GLY A 90 16.84 -14.88 -6.02
C GLY A 90 16.39 -13.76 -6.96
N GLU A 91 15.18 -13.87 -7.52
CA GLU A 91 14.61 -12.89 -8.43
C GLU A 91 14.02 -11.68 -7.68
N PRO A 92 14.03 -10.48 -8.28
CA PRO A 92 13.33 -9.33 -7.73
C PRO A 92 11.84 -9.64 -7.57
N MET A 93 11.30 -9.54 -6.36
CA MET A 93 9.87 -9.72 -6.14
C MET A 93 9.12 -8.63 -6.92
N ASN A 94 8.12 -9.02 -7.70
CA ASN A 94 7.21 -8.05 -8.30
C ASN A 94 6.55 -7.29 -7.15
N THR A 95 6.72 -5.97 -7.11
CA THR A 95 6.14 -5.09 -6.08
C THR A 95 4.94 -4.31 -6.61
N THR A 96 4.58 -4.51 -7.89
CA THR A 96 3.44 -3.81 -8.50
C THR A 96 2.14 -4.55 -8.15
N PRO A 97 1.17 -3.88 -7.51
CA PRO A 97 -0.16 -4.44 -7.30
C PRO A 97 -0.83 -4.82 -8.63
N LEU A 98 -1.69 -5.82 -8.59
CA LEU A 98 -2.57 -6.21 -9.70
C LEU A 98 -3.35 -4.97 -10.20
N SER A 99 -3.25 -4.68 -11.49
CA SER A 99 -4.01 -3.59 -12.11
C SER A 99 -5.51 -3.88 -12.02
N GLY A 100 -6.27 -2.93 -11.47
CA GLY A 100 -7.71 -3.09 -11.23
C GLY A 100 -8.07 -3.73 -9.88
N ALA A 101 -7.10 -3.95 -8.98
CA ALA A 101 -7.36 -4.60 -7.70
C ALA A 101 -8.31 -3.81 -6.79
N ALA A 102 -8.26 -2.47 -6.82
CA ALA A 102 -9.16 -1.62 -6.04
C ALA A 102 -10.61 -1.77 -6.50
N GLU A 103 -10.84 -1.75 -7.81
CA GLU A 103 -12.16 -1.94 -8.42
C GLU A 103 -12.70 -3.35 -8.17
N LEU A 104 -11.83 -4.37 -8.25
CA LEU A 104 -12.20 -5.75 -7.94
C LEU A 104 -12.57 -5.93 -6.46
N ALA A 105 -11.83 -5.29 -5.54
CA ALA A 105 -12.17 -5.29 -4.12
C ALA A 105 -13.51 -4.61 -3.86
N ALA A 106 -13.75 -3.44 -4.45
CA ALA A 106 -15.01 -2.72 -4.33
C ALA A 106 -16.19 -3.57 -4.83
N SER A 107 -16.07 -4.20 -6.00
CA SER A 107 -17.09 -5.10 -6.55
C SER A 107 -17.35 -6.31 -5.63
N THR A 108 -16.30 -6.88 -5.05
CA THR A 108 -16.44 -8.02 -4.12
C THR A 108 -17.19 -7.61 -2.85
N ILE A 109 -16.90 -6.42 -2.31
CA ILE A 109 -17.57 -5.87 -1.12
C ILE A 109 -19.04 -5.55 -1.42
N GLU A 110 -19.34 -5.02 -2.61
CA GLU A 110 -20.72 -4.78 -3.05
C GLU A 110 -21.51 -6.08 -3.17
N ASP A 111 -20.91 -7.13 -3.76
CA ASP A 111 -21.53 -8.45 -3.84
C ASP A 111 -21.76 -9.05 -2.44
N LEU A 112 -20.81 -8.88 -1.49
CA LEU A 112 -20.98 -9.29 -0.09
C LEU A 112 -22.14 -8.54 0.59
N ALA A 113 -22.17 -7.22 0.49
CA ALA A 113 -23.21 -6.38 1.09
C ALA A 113 -24.60 -6.67 0.50
N SER A 114 -24.65 -7.06 -0.78
CA SER A 114 -25.89 -7.41 -1.49
C SER A 114 -26.32 -8.87 -1.32
N GLY A 115 -25.56 -9.67 -0.56
CA GLY A 115 -25.85 -11.08 -0.34
C GLY A 115 -25.66 -11.97 -1.57
N GLN A 116 -24.82 -11.56 -2.53
CA GLN A 116 -24.52 -12.30 -3.75
C GLN A 116 -23.41 -13.35 -3.50
N TRP A 117 -23.65 -14.28 -2.57
CA TRP A 117 -22.65 -15.24 -2.09
C TRP A 117 -22.05 -16.11 -3.20
N THR A 118 -22.87 -16.55 -4.14
CA THR A 118 -22.43 -17.34 -5.30
C THR A 118 -21.41 -16.57 -6.13
N ARG A 119 -21.61 -15.27 -6.38
CA ARG A 119 -20.65 -14.45 -7.15
C ARG A 119 -19.32 -14.27 -6.44
N VAL A 120 -19.35 -14.16 -5.11
CA VAL A 120 -18.12 -14.04 -4.32
C VAL A 120 -17.35 -15.36 -4.30
N THR A 121 -18.03 -16.48 -4.07
CA THR A 121 -17.40 -17.81 -4.03
C THR A 121 -16.92 -18.30 -5.40
N GLU A 122 -17.53 -17.88 -6.50
CA GLU A 122 -17.02 -18.12 -7.86
C GLU A 122 -15.66 -17.46 -8.11
N GLN A 123 -15.36 -16.36 -7.43
CA GLN A 123 -14.08 -15.65 -7.53
C GLN A 123 -12.98 -16.27 -6.66
N PHE A 124 -13.31 -17.18 -5.75
CA PHE A 124 -12.34 -17.83 -4.88
C PHE A 124 -11.41 -18.74 -5.69
N ASP A 125 -10.15 -18.79 -5.27
CA ASP A 125 -9.22 -19.81 -5.75
C ASP A 125 -9.70 -21.22 -5.31
N PRO A 126 -9.16 -22.31 -5.89
CA PRO A 126 -9.61 -23.66 -5.54
C PRO A 126 -9.47 -23.99 -4.06
N THR A 127 -8.42 -23.50 -3.39
CA THR A 127 -8.19 -23.78 -1.97
C THR A 127 -9.23 -23.09 -1.10
N MET A 128 -9.58 -21.85 -1.44
CA MET A 128 -10.54 -21.05 -0.71
C MET A 128 -11.98 -21.51 -0.96
N ARG A 129 -12.33 -21.97 -2.17
CA ARG A 129 -13.62 -22.62 -2.44
C ARG A 129 -13.84 -23.87 -1.61
N ASP A 130 -12.81 -24.68 -1.43
CA ASP A 130 -12.89 -25.89 -0.60
C ASP A 130 -13.05 -25.56 0.89
N ALA A 131 -12.55 -24.40 1.33
CA ALA A 131 -12.53 -24.00 2.74
C ALA A 131 -13.74 -23.15 3.18
N LEU A 132 -14.32 -22.35 2.29
CA LEU A 132 -15.35 -21.38 2.62
C LEU A 132 -16.55 -21.49 1.66
N SER A 133 -17.61 -22.16 2.12
CA SER A 133 -18.86 -22.30 1.37
C SER A 133 -19.69 -21.01 1.37
N GLU A 134 -20.68 -20.93 0.47
CA GLU A 134 -21.66 -19.83 0.43
C GLU A 134 -22.37 -19.64 1.78
N ASP A 135 -22.82 -20.74 2.41
CA ASP A 135 -23.50 -20.70 3.71
C ASP A 135 -22.59 -20.19 4.83
N ALA A 136 -21.31 -20.62 4.83
CA ALA A 136 -20.34 -20.18 5.83
C ALA A 136 -19.99 -18.70 5.65
N LEU A 137 -19.87 -18.23 4.40
CA LEU A 137 -19.67 -16.82 4.08
C LEU A 137 -20.86 -15.96 4.52
N ALA A 138 -22.09 -16.40 4.20
CA ALA A 138 -23.31 -15.72 4.61
C ALA A 138 -23.44 -15.62 6.14
N ALA A 139 -23.13 -16.72 6.85
CA ALA A 139 -23.14 -16.74 8.31
C ALA A 139 -22.10 -15.78 8.92
N ALA A 140 -20.88 -15.74 8.35
CA ALA A 140 -19.83 -14.83 8.80
C ALA A 140 -20.22 -13.36 8.59
N TRP A 141 -20.79 -13.01 7.43
CA TRP A 141 -21.26 -11.65 7.18
C TRP A 141 -22.42 -11.26 8.09
N ALA A 142 -23.39 -12.17 8.30
CA ALA A 142 -24.51 -11.94 9.23
C ALA A 142 -24.02 -11.71 10.68
N GLN A 143 -22.94 -12.37 11.10
CA GLN A 143 -22.33 -12.14 12.40
C GLN A 143 -21.74 -10.72 12.50
N VAL A 144 -21.05 -10.23 11.46
CA VAL A 144 -20.53 -8.86 11.43
C VAL A 144 -21.67 -7.84 11.53
N VAL A 145 -22.68 -7.95 10.66
CA VAL A 145 -23.85 -7.06 10.69
C VAL A 145 -24.59 -7.14 12.04
N GLY A 146 -24.70 -8.34 12.64
CA GLY A 146 -25.35 -8.53 13.93
C GLY A 146 -24.60 -7.88 15.10
N LEU A 147 -23.28 -7.73 15.02
CA LEU A 147 -22.44 -7.09 16.03
C LEU A 147 -22.37 -5.56 15.85
N SER A 148 -22.38 -5.10 14.60
CA SER A 148 -21.99 -3.74 14.23
C SER A 148 -23.11 -2.90 13.62
N GLY A 149 -24.30 -3.48 13.47
CA GLY A 149 -25.44 -2.83 12.81
C GLY A 149 -25.36 -2.85 11.28
N ALA A 150 -26.19 -2.06 10.62
CA ALA A 150 -26.26 -2.05 9.16
C ALA A 150 -24.96 -1.54 8.51
N PHE A 151 -24.61 -2.09 7.36
CA PHE A 151 -23.52 -1.61 6.53
C PHE A 151 -23.91 -0.28 5.87
N GLU A 152 -23.08 0.75 6.05
CA GLU A 152 -23.33 2.10 5.53
C GLU A 152 -22.57 2.37 4.23
N GLY A 153 -21.36 1.83 4.10
CA GLY A 153 -20.62 1.92 2.84
C GLY A 153 -19.12 1.60 2.95
N PRO A 154 -18.46 1.36 1.81
CA PRO A 154 -17.02 1.20 1.74
C PRO A 154 -16.31 2.56 1.59
N GLY A 155 -15.11 2.66 2.18
CA GLY A 155 -14.13 3.71 1.91
C GLY A 155 -13.26 3.39 0.69
N GLU A 156 -12.18 4.15 0.49
CA GLU A 156 -11.26 3.97 -0.63
C GLU A 156 -10.35 2.72 -0.40
N PRO A 157 -10.30 1.77 -1.35
CA PRO A 157 -9.40 0.63 -1.25
C PRO A 157 -7.93 1.01 -1.47
N GLU A 158 -7.05 0.58 -0.57
CA GLU A 158 -5.60 0.65 -0.77
C GLU A 158 -5.04 -0.71 -1.20
N ALA A 159 -4.34 -0.78 -2.33
CA ALA A 159 -3.76 -2.01 -2.85
C ALA A 159 -2.24 -2.06 -2.66
N THR A 160 -1.73 -3.15 -2.09
CA THR A 160 -0.30 -3.39 -1.89
C THR A 160 0.08 -4.80 -2.34
N ARG A 161 1.19 -4.94 -3.07
CA ARG A 161 1.73 -6.24 -3.46
C ARG A 161 2.56 -6.84 -2.32
N VAL A 162 2.23 -8.06 -1.90
CA VAL A 162 2.94 -8.80 -0.86
C VAL A 162 3.20 -10.22 -1.37
N GLY A 163 4.46 -10.54 -1.68
CA GLY A 163 4.81 -11.82 -2.27
C GLY A 163 4.19 -11.98 -3.66
N ASP A 164 3.49 -13.10 -3.85
CA ASP A 164 2.79 -13.49 -5.08
C ASP A 164 1.36 -12.96 -5.16
N VAL A 165 0.86 -12.25 -4.14
CA VAL A 165 -0.52 -11.75 -4.09
C VAL A 165 -0.60 -10.23 -3.94
N THR A 166 -1.69 -9.65 -4.42
CA THR A 166 -2.08 -8.27 -4.16
C THR A 166 -3.09 -8.23 -3.03
N ILE A 167 -2.75 -7.54 -1.94
CA ILE A 167 -3.64 -7.35 -0.80
C ILE A 167 -4.29 -5.98 -0.92
N THR A 168 -5.62 -5.93 -0.85
CA THR A 168 -6.38 -4.70 -0.70
C THR A 168 -6.86 -4.55 0.74
N ASN A 169 -6.77 -3.35 1.30
CA ASN A 169 -7.46 -2.98 2.54
C ASN A 169 -8.51 -1.91 2.20
N THR A 170 -9.77 -2.19 2.48
CA THR A 170 -10.88 -1.27 2.24
C THR A 170 -11.57 -0.98 3.57
N PRO A 171 -11.58 0.28 4.06
CA PRO A 171 -12.37 0.66 5.22
C PRO A 171 -13.85 0.37 4.95
N LEU A 172 -14.57 -0.12 5.96
CA LEU A 172 -16.00 -0.38 5.92
C LEU A 172 -16.66 0.34 7.09
N SER A 173 -17.65 1.16 6.81
CA SER A 173 -18.45 1.84 7.85
C SER A 173 -19.74 1.08 8.11
N PHE A 174 -20.04 0.86 9.39
CA PHE A 174 -21.28 0.29 9.90
C PHE A 174 -21.86 1.20 10.99
N GLU A 175 -23.16 1.07 11.29
CA GLU A 175 -23.87 1.90 12.29
C GLU A 175 -23.16 1.96 13.66
N ALA A 176 -22.51 0.87 14.06
CA ALA A 176 -21.86 0.71 15.37
C ALA A 176 -20.44 0.13 15.24
N GLY A 177 -19.64 0.63 14.30
CA GLY A 177 -18.20 0.37 14.27
C GLY A 177 -17.59 0.44 12.87
N ASP A 178 -16.28 0.60 12.83
CA ASP A 178 -15.51 0.58 11.58
C ASP A 178 -14.73 -0.73 11.45
N TYR A 179 -14.73 -1.28 10.23
CA TYR A 179 -13.98 -2.48 9.88
C TYR A 179 -13.05 -2.21 8.70
N THR A 180 -12.19 -3.17 8.41
CA THR A 180 -11.39 -3.21 7.21
C THR A 180 -11.60 -4.54 6.52
N ALA A 181 -12.11 -4.51 5.29
CA ALA A 181 -12.08 -5.66 4.40
C ALA A 181 -10.66 -5.82 3.84
N ARG A 182 -10.01 -6.91 4.21
CA ARG A 182 -8.72 -7.32 3.65
C ARG A 182 -8.93 -8.46 2.66
N ILE A 183 -8.62 -8.22 1.39
CA ILE A 183 -8.78 -9.21 0.31
C ILE A 183 -7.42 -9.47 -0.34
N ALA A 184 -7.05 -10.74 -0.49
CA ALA A 184 -5.82 -11.14 -1.17
C ALA A 184 -6.17 -11.73 -2.54
N PHE A 185 -5.68 -11.09 -3.60
CA PHE A 185 -5.86 -11.50 -4.99
C PHE A 185 -4.59 -12.12 -5.56
N ARG A 186 -4.74 -13.22 -6.29
CA ARG A 186 -3.69 -13.76 -7.17
C ARG A 186 -3.61 -12.95 -8.46
N ASP A 187 -2.53 -13.16 -9.22
CA ASP A 187 -2.34 -12.49 -10.51
C ASP A 187 -3.42 -12.88 -11.56
N ASP A 188 -4.07 -14.03 -11.39
CA ASP A 188 -5.22 -14.47 -12.20
C ASP A 188 -6.57 -13.88 -11.75
N ARG A 189 -6.54 -12.95 -10.78
CA ARG A 189 -7.69 -12.26 -10.17
C ARG A 189 -8.55 -13.12 -9.25
N THR A 190 -8.17 -14.37 -8.98
CA THR A 190 -8.87 -15.17 -7.97
C THR A 190 -8.54 -14.70 -6.55
N ILE A 191 -9.50 -14.83 -5.64
CA ILE A 191 -9.36 -14.48 -4.23
C ILE A 191 -8.71 -15.68 -3.51
N ALA A 192 -7.55 -15.45 -2.92
CA ALA A 192 -6.83 -16.40 -2.09
C ALA A 192 -7.07 -16.17 -0.57
N GLY A 193 -7.70 -15.05 -0.20
CA GLY A 193 -8.07 -14.77 1.18
C GLY A 193 -9.02 -13.58 1.30
N LEU A 194 -9.93 -13.66 2.27
CA LEU A 194 -10.90 -12.62 2.62
C LEU A 194 -11.00 -12.56 4.14
N HIS A 195 -10.79 -11.38 4.72
CA HIS A 195 -10.91 -11.13 6.14
C HIS A 195 -11.65 -9.82 6.39
N ILE A 196 -12.54 -9.82 7.38
CA ILE A 196 -13.11 -8.59 7.95
C ILE A 196 -12.43 -8.38 9.29
N LEU A 197 -11.65 -7.30 9.40
CA LEU A 197 -10.86 -6.98 10.58
C LEU A 197 -11.48 -5.76 11.28
N GLU A 198 -11.53 -5.75 12.61
CA GLU A 198 -11.90 -4.55 13.35
C GLU A 198 -10.89 -3.43 13.08
N GLY A 199 -11.36 -2.22 12.80
CA GLY A 199 -10.51 -1.07 12.56
C GLY A 199 -9.62 -0.81 13.77
N GLN A 200 -8.30 -0.80 13.58
CA GLN A 200 -7.39 -0.27 14.60
C GLN A 200 -7.64 1.23 14.69
N MET A 201 -8.26 1.68 15.80
CA MET A 201 -8.28 3.08 16.19
C MET A 201 -6.83 3.58 16.19
N SER A 202 -6.49 4.45 15.24
CA SER A 202 -5.24 5.22 15.29
C SER A 202 -5.36 6.36 16.29
#